data_AF-A0A821V623-F1
#
_entry.id   AF-A0A821V623-F1
#
_cell.length_a   1.000
_cell.length_b   1.000
_cell.length_c   1.000
_cell.angle_alpha   90.00
_cell.angle_beta   90.00
_cell.angle_gamma   90.00
#
_symmetry.space_group_name_H-M   'P 1'
#
loop_
_entity.id
_entity.type
_entity.pdbx_description
1 polymer ?
#
loop_
_entity_poly.entity_id
_entity_poly.type
_entity_poly.pdbx_seq_one_letter_code
_entity_poly.pdbx_strand_id
1 'polypeptide(L)'
;MLTNNQPPAGGPRHNYIRLGFLVGTLLLFIVHILVNEFFGNGNCHPPGNGTIHAEALLANDITPSDWVYRSLNGLNYIWQLSWLLYSLTFIYRRSSTAYLYVSPSTLSPMFYIIYNLAFLIPTIWIVWFQKSHSVWTWVVYLVSFLLLSFDLFIINNNLVMNEKIYETDGFKRDIWILRFFAQNGVAFFACWT
;
A
#
# COMPACT_ATOMS: atom_id res chain seq x y z
N MET A 1 28.54 -27.75 -17.26
CA MET A 1 27.57 -28.73 -16.72
C MET A 1 26.20 -28.07 -16.68
N LEU A 2 25.34 -28.40 -17.64
CA LEU A 2 23.98 -27.90 -17.74
C LEU A 2 23.11 -28.71 -16.77
N THR A 3 22.76 -28.13 -15.63
CA THR A 3 21.81 -28.75 -14.70
C THR A 3 20.39 -28.57 -15.25
N ASN A 4 19.74 -29.71 -15.50
CA ASN A 4 18.32 -29.88 -15.77
C ASN A 4 17.43 -28.96 -14.91
N ASN A 5 16.90 -27.89 -15.50
CA ASN A 5 15.73 -27.19 -14.99
C ASN A 5 14.47 -27.80 -15.63
N GLN A 6 14.26 -29.10 -15.42
CA GLN A 6 12.95 -29.70 -15.67
C GLN A 6 11.98 -29.11 -14.62
N PRO A 7 10.87 -28.47 -15.02
CA PRO A 7 9.88 -28.00 -14.07
C PRO A 7 9.35 -29.21 -13.27
N PRO A 8 9.15 -29.07 -11.95
CA PRO A 8 8.66 -30.18 -11.13
C PRO A 8 7.33 -30.71 -11.70
N ALA A 9 7.16 -32.04 -11.68
CA ALA A 9 6.06 -32.78 -12.30
C ALA A 9 4.64 -32.53 -11.71
N GLY A 10 4.48 -31.47 -10.91
CA GLY A 10 3.19 -30.96 -10.48
C GLY A 10 3.06 -29.52 -10.99
N GLY A 11 1.99 -29.22 -11.72
CA GLY A 11 1.72 -27.88 -12.21
C GLY A 11 1.77 -26.81 -11.10
N PRO A 12 1.87 -25.52 -11.46
CA PRO A 12 2.05 -24.43 -10.51
C PRO A 12 1.07 -24.54 -9.33
N ARG A 13 1.61 -24.70 -8.11
CA ARG A 13 0.77 -24.83 -6.91
C ARG A 13 0.42 -23.45 -6.38
N HIS A 14 -0.85 -23.28 -6.03
CA HIS A 14 -1.30 -22.06 -5.38
C HIS A 14 -0.75 -21.99 -3.95
N ASN A 15 -0.08 -20.89 -3.61
CA ASN A 15 0.27 -20.59 -2.23
C ASN A 15 -0.87 -19.79 -1.56
N TYR A 16 -1.72 -20.49 -0.81
CA TYR A 16 -2.89 -19.90 -0.15
C TYR A 16 -2.54 -18.84 0.90
N ILE A 17 -1.36 -18.91 1.52
CA ILE A 17 -0.91 -17.91 2.50
C ILE A 17 -0.71 -16.56 1.81
N ARG A 18 -0.02 -16.56 0.65
CA ARG A 18 0.22 -15.33 -0.12
C ARG A 18 -1.06 -14.75 -0.70
N LEU A 19 -1.97 -15.62 -1.15
CA LEU A 19 -3.30 -15.20 -1.58
C LEU A 19 -4.07 -14.55 -0.41
N GLY A 20 -3.98 -15.13 0.78
CA GLY A 20 -4.56 -14.59 2.01
C GLY A 20 -4.03 -13.20 2.35
N PHE A 21 -2.72 -12.96 2.22
CA PHE A 21 -2.14 -11.63 2.40
C PHE A 21 -2.68 -10.63 1.38
N LEU A 22 -2.72 -10.99 0.10
CA LEU A 22 -3.21 -10.11 -0.96
C LEU A 22 -4.69 -9.71 -0.75
N VAL A 23 -5.56 -10.70 -0.55
CA VAL A 23 -7.00 -10.46 -0.32
C VAL A 23 -7.21 -9.74 1.02
N GLY A 24 -6.46 -10.12 2.05
CA GLY A 24 -6.50 -9.47 3.36
C GLY A 24 -6.13 -7.99 3.29
N THR A 25 -5.04 -7.64 2.59
CA THR A 25 -4.65 -6.24 2.38
C THR A 25 -5.73 -5.46 1.63
N LEU A 26 -6.35 -6.04 0.60
CA LEU A 26 -7.44 -5.38 -0.12
C LEU A 26 -8.63 -5.08 0.81
N LEU A 27 -9.04 -6.04 1.64
CA LEU A 27 -10.14 -5.85 2.58
C LEU A 27 -9.79 -4.81 3.65
N LEU A 28 -8.58 -4.87 4.21
CA LEU A 28 -8.11 -3.89 5.18
C LEU A 28 -8.04 -2.49 4.58
N PHE A 29 -7.64 -2.37 3.31
CA PHE A 29 -7.61 -1.10 2.60
C PHE A 29 -9.01 -0.52 2.38
N ILE A 30 -10.00 -1.35 2.05
CA ILE A 30 -11.40 -0.92 1.95
C ILE A 30 -11.90 -0.42 3.32
N VAL A 31 -11.65 -1.18 4.38
CA VAL A 31 -12.00 -0.78 5.75
C VAL A 31 -11.33 0.55 6.11
N HIS A 32 -10.05 0.72 5.78
CA HIS A 32 -9.30 1.95 6.00
C HIS A 32 -9.94 3.17 5.33
N ILE A 33 -10.35 3.05 4.06
CA ILE A 33 -11.06 4.15 3.36
C ILE A 33 -12.36 4.48 4.09
N LEU A 34 -13.17 3.47 4.42
CA LEU A 34 -14.45 3.69 5.08
C LEU A 34 -14.28 4.38 6.44
N VAL A 35 -13.27 3.98 7.24
CA VAL A 35 -12.96 4.61 8.51
C VAL A 35 -12.49 6.06 8.30
N ASN A 36 -11.54 6.31 7.39
CA ASN A 36 -11.05 7.67 7.16
C ASN A 36 -12.13 8.62 6.60
N GLU A 37 -12.99 8.17 5.70
CA GLU A 37 -14.10 8.98 5.20
C GLU A 37 -15.14 9.24 6.29
N PHE A 38 -15.41 8.25 7.15
CA PHE A 38 -16.41 8.37 8.20
C PHE A 38 -15.96 9.31 9.34
N PHE A 39 -14.73 9.14 9.82
CA PHE A 39 -14.17 9.95 10.91
C PHE A 39 -13.57 11.28 10.41
N GLY A 40 -13.06 11.33 9.17
CA GLY A 40 -12.48 12.53 8.56
C GLY A 40 -13.53 13.56 8.10
N ASN A 41 -14.75 13.14 7.74
CA ASN A 41 -15.85 14.07 7.40
C ASN A 41 -16.58 14.65 8.62
N GLY A 42 -16.22 14.27 9.84
CA GLY A 42 -16.85 14.78 11.06
C GLY A 42 -18.28 14.28 11.32
N ASN A 43 -18.72 13.23 10.61
CA ASN A 43 -20.08 12.67 10.67
C ASN A 43 -20.40 11.97 12.01
N CYS A 44 -19.38 11.54 12.75
CA CYS A 44 -19.54 11.09 14.13
C CYS A 44 -18.46 11.73 15.02
N HIS A 45 -18.91 12.54 15.97
CA HIS A 45 -18.12 12.90 17.13
C HIS A 45 -18.84 12.31 18.34
N PRO A 46 -18.14 11.76 19.35
CA PRO A 46 -18.73 11.58 20.67
C PRO A 46 -19.33 12.91 21.13
N PRO A 47 -20.49 12.92 21.83
CA PRO A 47 -21.21 14.14 22.13
C PRO A 47 -20.33 15.10 22.92
N GLY A 48 -20.00 16.24 22.29
CA GLY A 48 -19.15 17.26 22.88
C GLY A 48 -18.49 18.11 21.80
N ASN A 49 -19.15 19.22 21.48
CA ASN A 49 -18.65 20.46 20.87
C ASN A 49 -17.70 20.36 19.67
N GLY A 50 -18.26 20.76 18.52
CA GLY A 50 -17.65 21.70 17.58
C GLY A 50 -16.40 21.23 16.87
N THR A 51 -16.54 21.03 15.56
CA THR A 51 -15.44 20.93 14.60
C THR A 51 -14.44 22.05 14.82
N ILE A 52 -13.32 21.72 15.44
CA ILE A 52 -12.08 22.45 15.23
C ILE A 52 -11.16 21.41 14.61
N HIS A 53 -11.10 21.42 13.27
CA HIS A 53 -10.03 20.72 12.56
C HIS A 53 -8.72 21.15 13.21
N ALA A 54 -7.86 20.18 13.48
CA ALA A 54 -6.58 20.51 14.06
C ALA A 54 -5.75 21.49 13.21
N GLU A 55 -6.09 21.45 11.93
CA GLU A 55 -5.56 22.18 10.80
C GLU A 55 -6.10 23.62 10.75
N ALA A 56 -7.33 23.85 11.22
CA ALA A 56 -7.93 25.19 11.31
C ALA A 56 -7.30 26.06 12.43
N LEU A 57 -6.72 25.42 13.46
CA LEU A 57 -5.96 26.10 14.51
C LEU A 57 -4.50 26.38 14.11
N LEU A 58 -4.00 25.70 13.07
CA LEU A 58 -2.67 25.84 12.50
C LEU A 58 -2.73 26.38 11.06
N ALA A 59 -3.68 27.28 10.79
CA ALA A 59 -3.80 28.01 9.53
C ALA A 59 -2.57 28.92 9.32
N ASN A 60 -1.45 28.30 8.96
CA ASN A 60 -0.33 28.96 8.31
C ASN A 60 -0.57 28.89 6.79
N ASP A 61 -0.10 29.88 6.03
CA ASP A 61 -0.23 29.97 4.56
C ASP A 61 0.36 28.77 3.76
N ILE A 62 0.87 27.75 4.45
CA ILE A 62 1.52 26.56 3.86
C ILE A 62 0.57 25.34 3.86
N THR A 63 -0.36 25.24 4.81
CA THR A 63 -1.30 24.11 4.87
C THR A 63 -2.31 24.21 3.72
N PRO A 64 -2.43 23.18 2.86
CA PRO A 64 -3.41 23.21 1.78
C PRO A 64 -4.81 23.37 2.34
N SER A 65 -5.64 24.17 1.66
CA SER A 65 -7.07 24.27 1.99
C SER A 65 -7.75 22.89 1.93
N ASP A 66 -8.78 22.66 2.74
CA ASP A 66 -9.48 21.38 2.91
C ASP A 66 -9.85 20.66 1.59
N TRP A 67 -10.21 21.41 0.54
CA TRP A 67 -10.53 20.82 -0.77
C TRP A 67 -9.32 20.17 -1.45
N VAL A 68 -8.13 20.76 -1.30
CA VAL A 68 -6.87 20.22 -1.84
C VAL A 68 -6.52 18.94 -1.10
N TYR A 69 -6.58 18.98 0.23
CA TYR A 69 -6.32 17.83 1.08
C TYR A 69 -7.23 16.65 0.73
N ARG A 70 -8.55 16.89 0.59
CA ARG A 70 -9.52 15.86 0.16
C ARG A 70 -9.22 15.31 -1.23
N SER A 71 -8.86 16.17 -2.18
CA SER A 71 -8.55 15.75 -3.55
C SER A 71 -7.31 14.86 -3.62
N LEU A 72 -6.28 15.18 -2.84
CA LEU A 72 -5.04 14.42 -2.78
C LEU A 72 -5.22 13.06 -2.10
N ASN A 73 -6.01 13.00 -1.01
CA ASN A 73 -6.37 11.73 -0.37
C ASN A 73 -7.15 10.82 -1.32
N GLY A 74 -8.11 11.38 -2.06
CA GLY A 74 -8.84 10.64 -3.09
C GLY A 74 -7.93 10.09 -4.20
N LEU A 75 -7.00 10.91 -4.69
CA LEU A 75 -6.01 10.49 -5.69
C LEU A 75 -5.13 9.36 -5.14
N ASN A 76 -4.67 9.48 -3.90
CA ASN A 76 -3.90 8.44 -3.24
C ASN A 76 -4.69 7.13 -3.18
N TYR A 77 -5.95 7.16 -2.73
CA TYR A 77 -6.78 5.95 -2.62
C TYR A 77 -7.00 5.26 -3.97
N ILE A 78 -7.24 6.04 -5.04
CA ILE A 78 -7.36 5.49 -6.40
C ILE A 78 -6.05 4.82 -6.83
N TRP A 79 -4.92 5.45 -6.55
CA TRP A 79 -3.60 4.91 -6.92
C TRP A 79 -3.30 3.61 -6.16
N GLN A 80 -3.57 3.60 -4.85
CA GLN A 80 -3.41 2.41 -4.01
C GLN A 80 -4.32 1.26 -4.49
N LEU A 81 -5.58 1.56 -4.78
CA LEU A 81 -6.51 0.57 -5.31
C LEU A 81 -6.05 0.03 -6.67
N SER A 82 -5.48 0.87 -7.52
CA SER A 82 -5.03 0.48 -8.86
C SER A 82 -3.95 -0.58 -8.82
N TRP A 83 -2.92 -0.43 -7.96
CA TRP A 83 -1.89 -1.46 -7.86
C TRP A 83 -2.38 -2.73 -7.15
N LEU A 84 -3.31 -2.61 -6.18
CA LEU A 84 -3.94 -3.77 -5.55
C LEU A 84 -4.75 -4.59 -6.57
N LEU A 85 -5.58 -3.94 -7.37
CA LEU A 85 -6.32 -4.59 -8.47
C LEU A 85 -5.37 -5.20 -9.51
N TYR A 86 -4.28 -4.50 -9.84
CA TYR A 86 -3.28 -5.05 -10.74
C TYR A 86 -2.63 -6.32 -10.17
N SER A 87 -2.31 -6.34 -8.88
CA SER A 87 -1.73 -7.51 -8.22
C SER A 87 -2.68 -8.71 -8.14
N LEU A 88 -4.01 -8.51 -8.15
CA LEU A 88 -4.99 -9.60 -8.32
C LEU A 88 -4.86 -10.28 -9.68
N THR A 89 -4.46 -9.57 -10.73
CA THR A 89 -4.25 -10.17 -12.06
C THR A 89 -3.13 -11.21 -12.04
N PHE A 90 -2.17 -11.11 -11.11
CA PHE A 90 -1.08 -12.08 -10.95
C PHE A 90 -1.55 -13.46 -10.45
N ILE A 91 -2.78 -13.55 -9.90
CA ILE A 91 -3.39 -14.84 -9.54
C ILE A 91 -3.65 -15.69 -10.79
N TYR A 92 -4.07 -15.03 -11.88
CA TYR A 92 -4.47 -15.70 -13.12
C TYR A 92 -3.31 -15.81 -14.13
N ARG A 93 -2.25 -15.01 -13.98
CA ARG A 93 -1.08 -15.04 -14.87
C ARG A 93 -0.03 -16.05 -14.41
N ARG A 94 0.42 -16.88 -15.35
CA ARG A 94 1.43 -17.94 -15.13
C ARG A 94 2.74 -17.58 -15.82
N SER A 95 3.85 -17.79 -15.12
CA SER A 95 5.22 -17.81 -15.64
C SER A 95 5.61 -19.26 -15.97
N SER A 96 6.77 -19.43 -16.63
CA SER A 96 7.36 -20.72 -16.97
C SER A 96 7.58 -21.65 -15.77
N THR A 97 7.75 -21.08 -14.55
CA THR A 97 8.10 -21.84 -13.34
C THR A 97 6.99 -21.88 -12.29
N ALA A 98 6.19 -20.82 -12.13
CA ALA A 98 5.07 -20.78 -11.20
C ALA A 98 4.06 -19.68 -11.58
N TYR A 99 3.03 -19.48 -10.74
CA TYR A 99 2.23 -18.26 -10.83
C TYR A 99 3.07 -17.04 -10.47
N LEU A 100 2.80 -15.90 -11.13
CA LEU A 100 3.57 -14.65 -10.95
C LEU A 100 3.55 -14.12 -9.50
N TYR A 101 2.55 -14.48 -8.69
CA TYR A 101 2.52 -14.14 -7.26
C TYR A 101 3.34 -15.10 -6.37
N VAL A 102 3.73 -16.27 -6.90
CA VAL A 102 4.54 -17.28 -6.22
C VAL A 102 6.01 -17.14 -6.61
N SER A 103 6.29 -17.01 -7.90
CA SER A 103 7.63 -16.77 -8.43
C SER A 103 7.50 -16.08 -9.80
N PRO A 104 8.19 -14.96 -10.04
CA PRO A 104 8.97 -14.13 -9.11
C PRO A 104 8.10 -13.31 -8.13
N SER A 105 8.38 -13.42 -6.82
CA SER A 105 7.60 -12.75 -5.77
C SER A 105 7.92 -11.25 -5.66
N THR A 106 7.51 -10.45 -6.64
CA THR A 106 7.77 -9.00 -6.63
C THR A 106 7.16 -8.29 -5.41
N LEU A 107 5.93 -8.68 -5.06
CA LEU A 107 5.25 -8.23 -3.84
C LEU A 107 5.40 -9.32 -2.78
N SER A 108 6.48 -9.21 -1.99
CA SER A 108 6.77 -10.13 -0.88
C SER A 108 5.66 -10.08 0.19
N PRO A 109 5.39 -11.17 0.93
CA PRO A 109 4.53 -11.13 2.12
C PRO A 109 4.90 -10.02 3.10
N MET A 110 6.20 -9.72 3.25
CA MET A 110 6.66 -8.62 4.10
C MET A 110 6.12 -7.27 3.65
N PHE A 111 6.09 -7.02 2.33
CA PHE A 111 5.56 -5.79 1.78
C PHE A 111 4.10 -5.59 2.21
N TYR A 112 3.26 -6.63 2.11
CA TYR A 112 1.86 -6.51 2.55
C TYR A 112 1.74 -6.22 4.04
N ILE A 113 2.60 -6.82 4.88
CA ILE A 113 2.54 -6.61 6.35
C ILE A 113 2.90 -5.17 6.70
N ILE A 114 4.02 -4.68 6.18
CA ILE A 114 4.53 -3.32 6.45
C ILE A 114 3.56 -2.28 5.89
N TYR A 115 3.05 -2.51 4.67
CA TYR A 115 2.04 -1.67 4.05
C TYR A 115 0.81 -1.57 4.96
N ASN A 116 0.24 -2.70 5.39
CA ASN A 116 -0.93 -2.69 6.28
C ASN A 116 -0.65 -1.95 7.59
N LEU A 117 0.53 -2.11 8.19
CA LEU A 117 0.90 -1.38 9.41
C LEU A 117 0.94 0.13 9.16
N ALA A 118 1.49 0.56 8.03
CA ALA A 118 1.56 1.97 7.65
C ALA A 118 0.17 2.62 7.48
N PHE A 119 -0.87 1.88 7.11
CA PHE A 119 -2.25 2.38 7.10
C PHE A 119 -2.94 2.29 8.46
N LEU A 120 -2.78 1.17 9.16
CA LEU A 120 -3.50 0.91 10.41
C LEU A 120 -3.06 1.85 11.53
N ILE A 121 -1.76 2.16 11.63
CA ILE A 121 -1.23 3.02 12.69
C ILE A 121 -1.85 4.44 12.66
N PRO A 122 -1.84 5.17 11.53
CA PRO A 122 -2.55 6.45 11.41
C PRO A 122 -4.07 6.33 11.59
N THR A 123 -4.69 5.26 11.09
CA THR A 123 -6.15 5.08 11.19
C THR A 123 -6.60 4.91 12.62
N ILE A 124 -5.93 4.03 13.37
CA ILE A 124 -6.20 3.80 14.78
C ILE A 124 -5.95 5.11 15.55
N TRP A 125 -4.90 5.85 15.20
CA TRP A 125 -4.63 7.15 15.81
C TRP A 125 -5.79 8.12 15.64
N ILE A 126 -6.30 8.29 14.41
CA ILE A 126 -7.44 9.18 14.13
C ILE A 126 -8.69 8.75 14.91
N VAL A 127 -8.98 7.45 14.97
CA VAL A 127 -10.16 6.93 15.70
C VAL A 127 -10.06 7.18 17.21
N TRP A 128 -8.87 7.01 17.79
CA TRP A 128 -8.68 7.08 19.24
C TRP A 128 -8.44 8.51 19.75
N PHE A 129 -7.79 9.36 18.96
CA PHE A 129 -7.28 10.66 19.41
C PHE A 129 -7.81 11.84 18.59
N GLN A 130 -9.09 11.82 18.22
CA GLN A 130 -9.76 12.87 17.41
C GLN A 130 -9.58 14.31 17.91
N LYS A 131 -9.29 14.54 19.20
CA LYS A 131 -9.23 15.88 19.81
C LYS A 131 -7.84 16.30 20.28
N SER A 132 -6.82 15.46 20.14
CA SER A 132 -5.51 15.72 20.72
C SER A 132 -4.51 16.18 19.66
N HIS A 133 -4.15 17.47 19.67
CA HIS A 133 -2.97 17.94 18.96
C HIS A 133 -1.75 17.70 19.83
N SER A 134 -1.33 16.45 19.88
CA SER A 134 -0.15 16.07 20.63
C SER A 134 1.03 15.88 19.69
N VAL A 135 2.24 16.06 20.24
CA VAL A 135 3.51 15.71 19.57
C VAL A 135 3.47 14.27 19.04
N TRP A 136 2.69 13.39 19.68
CA TRP A 136 2.46 12.02 19.26
C TRP A 136 1.86 11.86 17.86
N THR A 137 1.04 12.81 17.39
CA THR A 137 0.50 12.78 16.02
C THR A 137 1.63 12.84 15.00
N TRP A 138 2.62 13.71 15.21
CA TRP A 138 3.80 13.81 14.35
C TRP A 138 4.66 12.54 14.38
N VAL A 139 4.78 11.91 15.54
CA VAL A 139 5.52 10.64 15.68
C VAL A 139 4.82 9.52 14.90
N VAL A 140 3.50 9.44 14.97
CA VAL A 140 2.69 8.44 14.24
C VAL A 140 2.86 8.58 12.73
N TYR A 141 2.78 9.81 12.21
CA TYR A 141 3.00 10.09 10.79
C TYR A 141 4.44 9.79 10.37
N LEU A 142 5.44 10.18 11.17
CA LEU A 142 6.85 9.86 10.91
C LEU A 142 7.11 8.35 10.86
N VAL A 143 6.55 7.58 11.80
CA VAL A 143 6.66 6.12 11.80
C VAL A 143 6.05 5.52 10.53
N SER A 144 4.88 6.03 10.12
CA SER A 144 4.19 5.56 8.92
C SER A 144 4.98 5.89 7.65
N PHE A 145 5.56 7.09 7.57
CA PHE A 145 6.50 7.48 6.51
C PHE A 145 7.70 6.54 6.41
N LEU A 146 8.32 6.20 7.55
CA LEU A 146 9.47 5.29 7.58
C LEU A 146 9.09 3.86 7.14
N LEU A 147 7.92 3.37 7.54
CA LEU A 147 7.41 2.06 7.11
C LEU A 147 7.21 2.01 5.58
N LEU A 148 6.57 3.04 5.00
CA LEU A 148 6.37 3.12 3.55
C LEU A 148 7.70 3.25 2.79
N SER A 149 8.65 4.01 3.33
CA SER A 149 10.00 4.12 2.77
C SER A 149 10.73 2.78 2.75
N PHE A 150 10.56 1.98 3.81
CA PHE A 150 11.10 0.64 3.88
C PHE A 150 10.43 -0.31 2.86
N ASP A 151 9.12 -0.17 2.65
CA ASP A 151 8.40 -0.91 1.61
C ASP A 151 8.88 -0.59 0.20
N LEU A 152 9.16 0.68 -0.09
CA LEU A 152 9.75 1.07 -1.38
C LEU A 152 11.10 0.39 -1.61
N PHE A 153 11.93 0.31 -0.56
CA PHE A 153 13.20 -0.41 -0.63
C PHE A 153 12.99 -1.90 -0.93
N ILE A 154 12.04 -2.55 -0.25
CA ILE A 154 11.70 -3.97 -0.49
C ILE A 154 11.25 -4.20 -1.93
N ILE A 155 10.29 -3.40 -2.44
CA ILE A 155 9.80 -3.56 -3.81
C ILE A 155 10.95 -3.35 -4.81
N ASN A 156 11.77 -2.32 -4.62
CA ASN A 156 12.86 -2.02 -5.52
C ASN A 156 13.88 -3.17 -5.56
N ASN A 157 14.28 -3.67 -4.38
CA ASN A 157 15.20 -4.79 -4.30
C ASN A 157 14.62 -6.05 -4.96
N ASN A 158 13.34 -6.36 -4.72
CA ASN A 158 12.68 -7.51 -5.34
C ASN A 158 12.58 -7.37 -6.87
N LEU A 159 12.31 -6.17 -7.38
CA LEU A 159 12.26 -5.92 -8.82
C LEU A 159 13.61 -6.12 -9.48
N VAL A 160 14.69 -5.58 -8.89
CA VAL A 160 16.07 -5.73 -9.42
C VAL A 160 16.50 -7.20 -9.40
N MET A 161 16.22 -7.92 -8.31
CA MET A 161 16.59 -9.34 -8.18
C MET A 161 15.83 -10.22 -9.18
N ASN A 162 14.59 -9.88 -9.50
CA ASN A 162 13.73 -10.67 -10.38
C ASN A 162 13.71 -10.19 -11.84
N GLU A 163 14.36 -9.07 -12.18
CA GLU A 163 14.31 -8.44 -13.50
C GLU A 163 14.66 -9.43 -14.62
N LYS A 164 15.71 -10.22 -14.44
CA LYS A 164 16.13 -11.23 -15.42
C LYS A 164 15.05 -12.29 -15.69
N ILE A 165 14.30 -12.69 -14.66
CA ILE A 165 13.22 -13.68 -14.78
C ILE A 165 12.05 -13.09 -15.58
N TYR A 166 11.69 -11.85 -15.28
CA TYR A 166 10.65 -11.12 -16.02
C TYR A 166 11.04 -10.90 -17.49
N GLU A 167 12.31 -10.68 -17.78
CA GLU A 167 12.80 -10.55 -19.16
C GLU A 167 12.77 -11.89 -19.91
N THR A 168 13.21 -12.99 -19.28
CA THR A 168 13.21 -14.32 -19.91
C THR A 168 11.81 -14.84 -20.20
N ASP A 169 10.84 -14.51 -19.35
CA ASP A 169 9.44 -14.93 -19.51
C ASP A 169 8.59 -13.96 -20.35
N GLY A 170 9.18 -12.90 -20.91
CA GLY A 170 8.47 -11.94 -21.77
C GLY A 170 7.58 -10.94 -21.03
N PHE A 171 7.68 -10.85 -19.70
CA PHE A 171 6.88 -9.96 -18.84
C PHE A 171 7.55 -8.60 -18.56
N LYS A 172 8.43 -8.12 -19.44
CA LYS A 172 9.14 -6.83 -19.26
C LYS A 172 8.19 -5.62 -19.07
N ARG A 173 6.99 -5.66 -19.67
CA ARG A 173 5.97 -4.63 -19.47
C ARG A 173 5.44 -4.60 -18.04
N ASP A 174 5.33 -5.76 -17.39
CA ASP A 174 4.79 -5.87 -16.03
C ASP A 174 5.72 -5.19 -15.00
N ILE A 175 7.04 -5.17 -15.26
CA ILE A 175 8.01 -4.40 -14.45
C ILE A 175 7.65 -2.92 -14.46
N TRP A 176 7.44 -2.33 -15.65
CA TRP A 176 7.11 -0.92 -15.78
C TRP A 176 5.78 -0.57 -15.13
N ILE A 177 4.78 -1.44 -15.28
CA ILE A 177 3.48 -1.29 -14.63
C ILE A 177 3.65 -1.33 -13.10
N LEU A 178 4.44 -2.25 -12.56
CA LEU A 178 4.72 -2.32 -11.12
C LEU A 178 5.46 -1.09 -10.60
N ARG A 179 6.44 -0.58 -11.34
CA ARG A 179 7.13 0.67 -10.98
C ARG A 179 6.15 1.85 -10.96
N PHE A 180 5.32 1.97 -12.00
CA PHE A 180 4.38 3.08 -12.11
C PHE A 180 3.25 3.02 -11.08
N PHE A 181 2.65 1.86 -10.86
CA PHE A 181 1.49 1.74 -9.96
C PHE A 181 1.90 1.52 -8.51
N ALA A 182 2.78 0.55 -8.23
CA ALA A 182 3.13 0.19 -6.85
C ALA A 182 4.21 1.12 -6.28
N GLN A 183 5.37 1.29 -6.94
CA GLN A 183 6.44 2.14 -6.38
C GLN A 183 6.03 3.61 -6.33
N ASN A 184 5.56 4.20 -7.43
CA ASN A 184 5.15 5.60 -7.40
C ASN A 184 3.92 5.82 -6.52
N GLY A 185 2.99 4.85 -6.47
CA GLY A 185 1.83 4.93 -5.58
C GLY A 185 2.23 4.95 -4.10
N VAL A 186 3.08 4.02 -3.67
CA VAL A 186 3.59 3.98 -2.30
C VAL A 186 4.44 5.22 -1.97
N ALA A 187 5.25 5.70 -2.93
CA ALA A 187 6.05 6.92 -2.75
C ALA A 187 5.19 8.18 -2.64
N PHE A 188 4.13 8.29 -3.46
CA PHE A 188 3.16 9.37 -3.35
C PHE A 188 2.47 9.35 -2.00
N PHE A 189 2.09 8.16 -1.51
CA PHE A 189 1.50 8.04 -0.18
C PHE A 189 2.46 8.46 0.93
N ALA A 190 3.71 8.00 0.87
CA ALA A 190 4.73 8.41 1.83
C ALA A 190 4.92 9.93 1.86
N CYS A 191 4.93 10.60 0.70
CA CYS A 191 5.08 12.05 0.64
C CYS A 191 3.93 12.84 1.29
N TRP A 192 2.74 12.24 1.37
CA TRP A 192 1.52 12.86 1.91
C TRP A 192 1.10 12.30 3.27
N THR A 193 1.94 11.46 3.89
CA THR A 193 1.80 10.95 5.25
C THR A 193 2.68 11.77 6.18
#